data_AF-A0A1V1P2V5-F1
#
_entry.id   AF-A0A1V1P2V5-F1
#
_cell.length_a   1.000
_cell.length_b   1.000
_cell.length_c   1.000
_cell.angle_alpha   90.00
_cell.angle_beta   90.00
_cell.angle_gamma   90.00
#
_symmetry.space_group_name_H-M   'P 1'
#
loop_
_entity.id
_entity.type
_entity.pdbx_description
1 polymer ?
#
loop_
_entity_poly.entity_id
_entity_poly.type
_entity_poly.pdbx_seq_one_letter_code
_entity_poly.pdbx_strand_id
1 'polypeptide(L)'
;MGLNPVSTCSQLTSVEVNFERIDTICKDIHDLLNESSKHNSDPPNVIMQFNDLGKALIESILPEKIRNDLRRYRDNETLFLQICLDEKLAYIPWELMCLDGECLACVFNIGRKIRTVYDKSNRTAEKKSLPFTMQIITNASDMLKKPEWNLRRFVRRLMRIDLKQFGYFQVPE
;
A
#
# COMPACT_ATOMS: atom_id res chain seq x y z
N MET A 1 21.85 23.98 -1.22
CA MET A 1 21.89 22.59 -0.74
C MET A 1 21.64 21.68 -1.94
N GLY A 2 22.68 20.98 -2.39
CA GLY A 2 22.56 20.06 -3.53
C GLY A 2 21.75 18.84 -3.10
N LEU A 3 20.67 18.55 -3.84
CA LEU A 3 19.97 17.27 -3.72
C LEU A 3 20.93 16.21 -4.27
N ASN A 4 21.37 15.29 -3.41
CA ASN A 4 22.15 14.13 -3.85
C ASN A 4 21.38 13.39 -4.96
N PRO A 5 22.06 12.91 -6.01
CA PRO A 5 21.39 12.16 -7.06
C PRO A 5 20.79 10.88 -6.46
N VAL A 6 19.47 10.73 -6.60
CA VAL A 6 18.76 9.49 -6.27
C VAL A 6 19.37 8.39 -7.14
N SER A 7 20.22 7.58 -6.54
CA SER A 7 20.90 6.49 -7.22
C SER A 7 19.87 5.39 -7.49
N THR A 8 19.31 5.40 -8.70
CA THR A 8 18.32 4.41 -9.12
C THR A 8 19.08 3.15 -9.55
N CYS A 9 19.14 2.15 -8.66
CA CYS A 9 19.66 0.84 -9.01
C CYS A 9 18.64 0.13 -9.91
N SER A 10 19.02 -0.19 -11.14
CA SER A 10 18.21 -0.99 -12.04
C SER A 10 18.93 -2.30 -12.34
N GLN A 11 18.35 -3.41 -11.88
CA GLN A 11 18.80 -4.76 -12.21
C GLN A 11 17.64 -5.46 -12.92
N LEU A 12 17.89 -6.00 -14.11
CA LEU A 12 16.92 -6.83 -14.82
C LEU A 12 17.19 -8.29 -14.48
N THR A 13 16.22 -8.96 -13.86
CA THR A 13 16.29 -10.39 -13.56
C THR A 13 15.02 -11.06 -14.05
N SER A 14 15.13 -12.15 -14.80
CA SER A 14 14.01 -13.01 -15.19
C SER A 14 13.94 -14.19 -14.22
N VAL A 15 12.75 -14.48 -13.72
CA VAL A 15 12.51 -15.53 -12.72
C VAL A 15 11.26 -16.28 -13.14
N GLU A 16 11.31 -17.61 -13.08
CA GLU A 16 10.11 -18.41 -13.20
C GLU A 16 9.32 -18.35 -11.89
N VAL A 17 8.04 -18.03 -12.01
CA VAL A 17 7.17 -17.76 -10.87
C VAL A 17 5.94 -18.65 -10.98
N ASN A 18 5.59 -19.31 -9.87
CA ASN A 18 4.35 -20.08 -9.76
C ASN A 18 3.21 -19.16 -9.30
N PHE A 19 2.41 -18.69 -10.26
CA PHE A 19 1.27 -17.82 -9.98
C PHE A 19 0.16 -18.48 -9.18
N GLU A 20 -0.08 -19.78 -9.35
CA GLU A 20 -1.09 -20.52 -8.56
C GLU A 20 -0.73 -20.50 -7.06
N ARG A 21 0.56 -20.67 -6.74
CA ARG A 21 1.06 -20.53 -5.37
C ARG A 21 0.89 -19.11 -4.85
N ILE A 22 1.22 -18.10 -5.65
CA ILE A 22 1.06 -16.69 -5.26
C ILE A 22 -0.40 -16.37 -4.98
N ASP A 23 -1.30 -16.81 -5.84
CA ASP A 23 -2.74 -16.57 -5.70
C ASP A 23 -3.30 -17.21 -4.44
N THR A 24 -2.81 -18.41 -4.10
CA THR A 24 -3.16 -19.10 -2.85
C THR A 24 -2.71 -18.27 -1.65
N ILE A 25 -1.44 -17.86 -1.61
CA ILE A 25 -0.90 -17.05 -0.51
C ILE A 25 -1.63 -15.70 -0.38
N CYS A 26 -1.97 -15.05 -1.51
CA CYS A 26 -2.70 -13.79 -1.50
C CYS A 26 -4.11 -13.96 -0.92
N LYS A 27 -4.80 -15.06 -1.24
CA LYS A 27 -6.11 -15.40 -0.65
C LYS A 27 -5.98 -15.64 0.84
N ASP A 28 -4.99 -16.41 1.27
CA ASP A 28 -4.76 -16.70 2.70
C ASP A 28 -4.48 -15.42 3.49
N ILE A 29 -3.70 -14.48 2.94
CA ILE A 29 -3.47 -13.16 3.54
C ILE A 29 -4.79 -12.39 3.65
N HIS A 30 -5.61 -12.39 2.60
CA HIS A 30 -6.90 -11.72 2.62
C HIS A 30 -7.87 -12.32 3.64
N ASP A 31 -7.94 -13.64 3.72
CA ASP A 31 -8.81 -14.34 4.67
C ASP A 31 -8.37 -14.07 6.10
N LEU A 32 -7.06 -14.14 6.38
CA LEU A 32 -6.50 -13.82 7.68
C LEU A 32 -6.80 -12.37 8.12
N LEU A 33 -6.66 -11.40 7.21
CA LEU A 33 -7.00 -9.99 7.48
C LEU A 33 -8.51 -9.79 7.70
N ASN A 34 -9.34 -10.52 6.94
CA ASN A 34 -10.79 -10.45 7.10
C ASN A 34 -11.23 -11.06 8.43
N GLU A 35 -10.60 -12.15 8.86
CA GLU A 35 -10.86 -12.79 10.15
C GLU A 35 -10.41 -11.92 11.31
N SER A 36 -9.20 -11.34 11.25
CA SER A 36 -8.71 -10.44 12.29
C SER A 36 -9.61 -9.21 12.43
N SER A 37 -10.14 -8.67 11.33
CA SER A 37 -11.07 -7.52 11.39
C SER A 37 -12.39 -7.82 12.11
N LYS A 38 -12.82 -9.09 12.21
CA LYS A 38 -14.07 -9.51 12.87
C LYS A 38 -13.89 -9.69 14.38
N HIS A 39 -12.69 -10.00 14.83
CA HIS A 39 -12.37 -10.20 16.23
C HIS A 39 -11.60 -8.98 16.73
N ASN A 40 -12.22 -8.11 17.55
CA ASN A 40 -11.66 -6.83 18.03
C ASN A 40 -10.37 -6.94 18.90
N SER A 41 -9.64 -8.04 18.81
CA SER A 41 -8.37 -8.31 19.46
C SER A 41 -7.55 -9.17 18.51
N ASP A 42 -6.36 -8.72 18.14
CA ASP A 42 -5.41 -9.55 17.40
C ASP A 42 -4.82 -10.58 18.37
N PRO A 43 -5.21 -11.87 18.33
CA PRO A 43 -4.48 -12.84 19.11
C PRO A 43 -3.04 -12.88 18.56
N PRO A 44 -2.01 -13.03 19.41
CA PRO A 44 -0.60 -13.09 18.99
C PRO A 44 -0.31 -14.06 17.83
N ASN A 45 -1.18 -15.06 17.64
CA ASN A 45 -1.15 -16.03 16.56
C ASN A 45 -1.38 -15.43 15.16
N VAL A 46 -2.19 -14.36 15.04
CA VAL A 46 -2.49 -13.73 13.73
C VAL A 46 -1.26 -13.04 13.16
N ILE A 47 -0.51 -12.31 13.97
CA ILE A 47 0.72 -11.64 13.52
C ILE A 47 1.77 -12.67 13.07
N MET A 48 1.89 -13.78 13.81
CA MET A 48 2.80 -14.87 13.45
C MET A 48 2.42 -15.50 12.10
N GLN A 49 1.15 -15.85 11.91
CA GLN A 49 0.65 -16.37 10.64
C GLN A 49 0.83 -15.39 9.48
N PHE A 50 0.61 -14.10 9.75
CA PHE A 50 0.81 -13.06 8.76
C PHE A 50 2.28 -12.96 8.33
N ASN A 51 3.21 -13.02 9.28
CA ASN A 51 4.65 -13.03 8.99
C ASN A 51 5.06 -14.26 8.19
N ASP A 52 4.50 -15.43 8.50
CA ASP A 52 4.77 -16.66 7.76
C ASP A 52 4.26 -16.58 6.31
N LEU A 53 3.04 -16.06 6.11
CA LEU A 53 2.48 -15.82 4.77
C LEU A 53 3.26 -14.76 4.00
N GLY A 54 3.63 -13.65 4.64
CA GLY A 54 4.45 -12.60 4.03
C GLY A 54 5.85 -13.10 3.64
N LYS A 55 6.44 -13.99 4.44
CA LYS A 55 7.70 -14.66 4.13
C LYS A 55 7.54 -15.64 2.96
N ALA A 56 6.49 -16.45 2.96
CA ALA A 56 6.20 -17.35 1.85
C ALA A 56 5.98 -16.58 0.54
N LEU A 57 5.33 -15.40 0.61
CA LEU A 57 5.09 -14.54 -0.53
C LEU A 57 6.39 -13.96 -1.10
N ILE A 58 7.25 -13.38 -0.26
CA ILE A 58 8.54 -12.83 -0.72
C ILE A 58 9.42 -13.93 -1.31
N GLU A 59 9.38 -15.13 -0.73
CA GLU A 59 10.17 -16.27 -1.19
C GLU A 59 9.71 -16.80 -2.55
N SER A 60 8.41 -16.71 -2.83
CA SER A 60 7.81 -17.17 -4.09
C SER A 60 8.00 -16.19 -5.25
N ILE A 61 8.34 -14.92 -4.98
CA ILE A 61 8.40 -13.85 -5.99
C ILE A 61 9.81 -13.33 -6.20
N LEU A 62 10.54 -13.01 -5.12
CA LEU A 62 11.83 -12.35 -5.21
C LEU A 62 12.95 -13.38 -5.07
N PRO A 63 13.91 -13.47 -6.02
CA PRO A 63 15.11 -14.27 -5.85
C PRO A 63 15.91 -13.86 -4.61
N GLU A 64 16.66 -14.80 -4.05
CA GLU A 64 17.53 -14.57 -2.88
C GLU A 64 18.49 -13.38 -3.09
N LYS A 65 18.97 -13.16 -4.32
CA LYS A 65 19.78 -11.98 -4.66
C LYS A 65 19.06 -10.66 -4.36
N ILE A 66 17.80 -10.52 -4.79
CA ILE A 66 17.02 -9.30 -4.55
C ILE A 66 16.71 -9.14 -3.07
N ARG A 67 16.41 -10.24 -2.36
CA ARG A 67 16.19 -10.22 -0.90
C ARG A 67 17.43 -9.73 -0.15
N ASN A 68 18.62 -10.17 -0.56
CA ASN A 68 19.88 -9.70 0.00
C ASN A 68 20.17 -8.22 -0.31
N ASP A 69 19.83 -7.77 -1.51
CA ASP A 69 19.92 -6.35 -1.84
C ASP A 69 18.98 -5.51 -0.94
N LEU A 70 17.73 -5.96 -0.73
CA LEU A 70 16.81 -5.30 0.20
C LEU A 70 17.37 -5.23 1.64
N ARG A 71 17.99 -6.32 2.15
CA ARG A 71 18.65 -6.31 3.47
C ARG A 71 19.76 -5.27 3.53
N ARG A 72 20.63 -5.22 2.52
CA ARG A 72 21.71 -4.23 2.44
C ARG A 72 21.18 -2.80 2.39
N TYR A 73 20.10 -2.55 1.66
CA TYR A 73 19.51 -1.21 1.56
C TYR A 73 18.83 -0.77 2.86
N ARG A 74 18.19 -1.71 3.57
CA ARG A 74 17.67 -1.51 4.93
C ARG A 74 18.78 -1.01 5.87
N ASP A 75 19.93 -1.67 5.87
CA ASP A 75 21.04 -1.34 6.78
C ASP A 75 21.72 0.00 6.45
N ASN A 76 21.62 0.46 5.20
CA ASN A 76 22.22 1.72 4.72
C ASN A 76 21.23 2.91 4.73
N GLU A 77 20.21 2.88 5.58
CA GLU A 77 19.21 3.96 5.78
C GLU A 77 18.45 4.36 4.49
N THR A 78 18.29 3.46 3.51
CA THR A 78 17.47 3.76 2.34
C THR A 78 16.00 3.73 2.75
N LEU A 79 15.39 4.90 2.86
CA LEU A 79 14.03 5.05 3.40
C LEU A 79 12.92 4.79 2.39
N PHE A 80 13.18 4.78 1.07
CA PHE A 80 12.11 4.75 0.05
C PHE A 80 12.26 3.57 -0.90
N LEU A 81 11.21 2.75 -1.01
CA LEU A 81 11.13 1.63 -1.93
C LEU A 81 9.98 1.86 -2.91
N GLN A 82 10.29 2.12 -4.18
CA GLN A 82 9.27 2.26 -5.22
C GLN A 82 9.22 1.02 -6.10
N ILE A 83 8.09 0.33 -6.08
CA ILE A 83 7.85 -0.85 -6.90
C ILE A 83 7.11 -0.43 -8.17
N CYS A 84 7.73 -0.66 -9.33
CA CYS A 84 7.09 -0.41 -10.62
C CYS A 84 6.46 -1.71 -11.12
N LEU A 85 5.14 -1.70 -11.31
CA LEU A 85 4.34 -2.90 -11.57
C LEU A 85 3.57 -2.78 -12.88
N ASP A 86 3.35 -3.91 -13.53
CA ASP A 86 2.26 -4.06 -14.49
C ASP A 86 0.92 -4.12 -13.75
N GLU A 87 -0.15 -3.63 -14.38
CA GLU A 87 -1.51 -3.64 -13.81
C GLU A 87 -1.95 -5.04 -13.36
N LYS A 88 -1.54 -6.09 -14.06
CA LYS A 88 -1.88 -7.48 -13.72
C LYS A 88 -1.24 -7.97 -12.43
N LEU A 89 -0.23 -7.28 -11.91
CA LEU A 89 0.48 -7.63 -10.69
C LEU A 89 0.07 -6.74 -9.50
N ALA A 90 -0.86 -5.81 -9.70
CA ALA A 90 -1.26 -4.86 -8.67
C ALA A 90 -2.04 -5.49 -7.51
N TYR A 91 -2.64 -6.67 -7.72
CA TYR A 91 -3.41 -7.40 -6.71
C TYR A 91 -2.52 -8.03 -5.63
N ILE A 92 -1.25 -8.30 -5.95
CA ILE A 92 -0.30 -8.86 -4.99
C ILE A 92 -0.05 -7.81 -3.90
N PRO A 93 -0.13 -8.16 -2.61
CA PRO A 93 0.09 -7.23 -1.52
C PRO A 93 1.60 -7.04 -1.26
N TRP A 94 2.28 -6.34 -2.17
CA TRP A 94 3.73 -6.14 -2.14
C TRP A 94 4.24 -5.55 -0.82
N GLU A 95 3.43 -4.70 -0.19
CA GLU A 95 3.69 -4.08 1.09
C GLU A 95 3.74 -5.07 2.27
N LEU A 96 3.08 -6.21 2.12
CA LEU A 96 2.92 -7.24 3.15
C LEU A 96 3.93 -8.39 3.02
N MET A 97 4.86 -8.30 2.07
CA MET A 97 5.99 -9.22 2.00
C MET A 97 6.88 -9.04 3.23
N CYS A 98 7.34 -10.14 3.84
CA CYS A 98 8.14 -10.08 5.07
C CYS A 98 9.59 -10.45 4.83
N LEU A 99 10.50 -9.56 5.23
CA LEU A 99 11.94 -9.78 5.23
C LEU A 99 12.42 -9.86 6.68
N ASP A 100 13.00 -11.00 7.06
CA ASP A 100 13.57 -11.24 8.40
C ASP A 100 12.57 -10.97 9.55
N GLY A 101 11.29 -11.30 9.32
CA GLY A 101 10.22 -11.18 10.32
C GLY A 101 9.48 -9.84 10.33
N GLU A 102 9.85 -8.90 9.46
CA GLU A 102 9.21 -7.60 9.34
C GLU A 102 8.67 -7.35 7.93
N CYS A 103 7.46 -6.80 7.82
CA CYS A 103 6.87 -6.43 6.54
C CYS A 103 7.68 -5.32 5.85
N LEU A 104 7.72 -5.32 4.52
CA LEU A 104 8.40 -4.25 3.75
C LEU A 104 7.85 -2.86 4.09
N ALA A 105 6.55 -2.73 4.37
CA ALA A 105 5.95 -1.45 4.79
C ALA A 105 6.39 -0.97 6.18
N CYS A 106 6.91 -1.86 7.04
CA CYS A 106 7.49 -1.49 8.33
C CYS A 106 8.94 -1.05 8.21
N VAL A 107 9.64 -1.53 7.17
CA VAL A 107 11.07 -1.29 6.96
C VAL A 107 11.32 -0.12 6.00
N PHE A 108 10.45 0.07 5.01
CA PHE A 108 10.60 1.08 3.96
C PHE A 108 9.34 1.93 3.83
N ASN A 109 9.51 3.21 3.45
CA ASN A 109 8.44 4.01 2.86
C ASN A 109 8.16 3.49 1.46
N ILE A 110 7.32 2.47 1.40
CA ILE A 110 7.00 1.75 0.18
C ILE A 110 5.93 2.49 -0.64
N GLY A 111 6.08 2.49 -1.97
CA GLY A 111 5.10 3.02 -2.90
C GLY A 111 4.99 2.17 -4.17
N ARG A 112 3.80 2.14 -4.76
CA ARG A 112 3.53 1.45 -6.02
C ARG A 112 3.39 2.45 -7.17
N LYS A 113 4.10 2.19 -8.27
CA LYS A 113 3.89 2.84 -9.56
C LYS A 113 3.35 1.82 -10.55
N ILE A 114 2.04 1.86 -10.80
CA ILE A 114 1.37 0.94 -11.71
C ILE A 114 1.46 1.51 -13.13
N ARG A 115 2.06 0.76 -14.04
CA ARG A 115 2.02 1.04 -15.49
C ARG A 115 0.72 0.45 -16.03
N THR A 116 -0.08 1.29 -16.66
CA THR A 116 -1.34 0.87 -17.30
C THR A 116 -1.17 0.94 -18.82
N VAL A 117 -1.93 0.13 -19.56
CA VAL A 117 -1.88 0.14 -21.05
C VAL A 117 -2.25 1.53 -21.62
N TYR A 118 -2.98 2.34 -20.85
CA TYR A 118 -3.38 3.70 -21.18
C TYR A 118 -2.47 4.79 -20.60
N ASP A 119 -1.24 4.47 -20.21
CA ASP A 119 -0.25 5.45 -19.74
C ASP A 119 0.18 6.32 -20.93
N LYS A 120 -0.73 7.22 -21.35
CA LYS A 120 -0.50 8.24 -22.36
C LYS A 120 0.60 9.14 -21.81
N SER A 121 1.82 8.84 -22.24
CA SER A 121 2.96 9.73 -22.27
C SER A 121 2.49 11.16 -22.55
N ASN A 122 2.83 12.09 -21.65
CA ASN A 122 2.57 13.55 -21.68
C ASN A 122 1.58 14.10 -20.65
N ARG A 123 1.34 13.43 -19.52
CA ARG A 123 0.98 14.20 -18.31
C ARG A 123 2.26 14.74 -17.70
N THR A 124 2.69 15.92 -18.14
CA THR A 124 3.61 16.74 -17.35
C THR A 124 3.01 16.83 -15.96
N ALA A 125 3.76 16.43 -14.93
CA ALA A 125 3.33 16.61 -13.56
C ALA A 125 3.07 18.10 -13.36
N GLU A 126 1.80 18.51 -13.45
CA GLU A 126 1.41 19.88 -13.14
C GLU A 126 1.88 20.12 -11.71
N LYS A 127 2.76 21.11 -11.53
CA LYS A 127 3.13 21.57 -10.20
C LYS A 127 1.83 22.01 -9.54
N LYS A 128 1.31 21.19 -8.63
CA LYS A 128 0.13 21.52 -7.84
C LYS A 128 0.47 22.78 -7.04
N SER A 129 -0.01 23.93 -7.48
CA SER A 129 0.09 25.18 -6.74
C SER A 129 -0.89 25.12 -5.58
N LEU A 130 -0.43 25.47 -4.38
CA LEU A 130 -1.31 25.67 -3.24
C LEU A 130 -2.16 26.94 -3.44
N PRO A 131 -3.41 26.97 -2.94
CA PRO A 131 -4.14 25.88 -2.32
C PRO A 131 -4.80 24.95 -3.35
N PHE A 132 -4.74 23.63 -3.13
CA PHE A 132 -5.45 22.67 -3.97
C PHE A 132 -6.86 22.42 -3.42
N THR A 133 -7.84 22.33 -4.32
CA THR A 133 -9.18 21.86 -3.98
C THR A 133 -9.19 20.34 -4.01
N MET A 134 -9.55 19.70 -2.90
CA MET A 134 -9.67 18.24 -2.78
C MET A 134 -11.14 17.86 -2.66
N GLN A 135 -11.61 16.97 -3.54
CA GLN A 135 -12.93 16.36 -3.44
C GLN A 135 -12.79 15.01 -2.73
N ILE A 136 -13.56 14.82 -1.66
CA ILE A 136 -13.60 13.56 -0.90
C ILE A 136 -15.01 13.00 -1.01
N ILE A 137 -15.14 11.82 -1.59
CA ILE A 137 -16.41 11.09 -1.64
C ILE A 137 -16.45 10.16 -0.43
N THR A 138 -17.41 10.36 0.47
CA THR A 138 -17.61 9.46 1.61
C THR A 138 -18.93 8.70 1.46
N ASN A 139 -18.90 7.39 1.65
CA ASN A 139 -20.08 6.51 1.66
C ASN A 139 -20.92 6.54 0.37
N ALA A 140 -20.31 6.26 -0.79
CA ALA A 140 -20.98 6.30 -2.09
C ALA A 140 -22.15 5.28 -2.25
N SER A 141 -22.24 4.27 -1.39
CA SER A 141 -23.24 3.19 -1.48
C SER A 141 -24.18 3.09 -0.27
N ASP A 142 -24.11 4.01 0.68
CA ASP A 142 -24.82 4.00 1.98
C ASP A 142 -24.64 2.75 2.87
N MET A 143 -23.70 1.87 2.51
CA MET A 143 -23.42 0.60 3.19
C MET A 143 -22.33 0.71 4.27
N LEU A 144 -21.63 1.85 4.37
CA LEU A 144 -20.45 2.03 5.23
C LEU A 144 -20.68 3.02 6.39
N LYS A 145 -21.80 2.87 7.11
CA LYS A 145 -22.27 3.82 8.15
C LYS A 145 -21.29 4.02 9.33
N LYS A 146 -20.56 2.98 9.76
CA LYS A 146 -19.57 3.07 10.87
C LYS A 146 -18.23 3.71 10.43
N PRO A 147 -17.58 3.27 9.34
CA PRO A 147 -16.35 3.90 8.82
C PRO A 147 -16.53 5.38 8.45
N GLU A 148 -17.72 5.76 8.00
CA GLU A 148 -18.04 7.12 7.60
C GLU A 148 -17.89 8.15 8.74
N TRP A 149 -18.32 7.81 9.96
CA TRP A 149 -18.22 8.72 11.11
C TRP A 149 -16.77 9.05 11.48
N ASN A 150 -15.89 8.05 11.46
CA ASN A 150 -14.46 8.22 11.76
C ASN A 150 -13.76 9.07 10.69
N LEU A 151 -14.04 8.82 9.41
CA LEU A 151 -13.46 9.57 8.30
C LEU A 151 -13.92 11.03 8.31
N ARG A 152 -15.21 11.30 8.54
CA ARG A 152 -15.76 12.66 8.66
C ARG A 152 -15.11 13.43 9.81
N ARG A 153 -14.92 12.79 10.97
CA ARG A 153 -14.24 13.39 12.12
C ARG A 153 -12.77 13.70 11.83
N PHE A 154 -12.08 12.79 11.15
CA PHE A 154 -10.69 12.96 10.75
C PHE A 154 -10.53 14.11 9.75
N VAL A 155 -11.33 14.14 8.68
CA VAL A 155 -11.30 15.21 7.67
C VAL A 155 -11.62 16.58 8.28
N ARG A 156 -12.64 16.70 9.14
CA ARG A 156 -12.94 17.96 9.85
C ARG A 156 -11.77 18.46 10.69
N ARG A 157 -11.10 17.54 11.41
CA ARG A 157 -9.97 17.86 12.28
C ARG A 157 -8.71 18.23 11.51
N LEU A 158 -8.44 17.55 10.39
CA LEU A 158 -7.24 17.77 9.58
C LEU A 158 -7.36 19.03 8.70
N MET A 159 -8.56 19.30 8.18
CA MET A 159 -8.76 20.34 7.17
C MET A 159 -9.29 21.67 7.75
N ARG A 160 -9.78 21.71 9.01
CA ARG A 160 -10.51 22.88 9.57
C ARG A 160 -11.64 23.39 8.65
N ILE A 161 -12.22 22.52 7.83
CA ILE A 161 -13.28 22.87 6.86
C ILE A 161 -14.65 22.63 7.49
N ASP A 162 -15.54 23.63 7.38
CA ASP A 162 -16.96 23.49 7.71
C ASP A 162 -17.68 22.73 6.58
N LEU A 163 -18.02 21.46 6.84
CA LEU A 163 -18.70 20.59 5.89
C LEU A 163 -20.13 21.05 5.54
N LYS A 164 -20.69 22.05 6.24
CA LYS A 164 -22.00 22.65 5.91
C LYS A 164 -21.99 23.37 4.56
N GLN A 165 -20.83 23.78 4.04
CA GLN A 165 -20.73 24.54 2.79
C GLN A 165 -20.88 23.67 1.52
N PHE A 166 -20.89 22.35 1.63
CA PHE A 166 -20.87 21.44 0.48
C PHE A 166 -22.23 20.83 0.10
N GLY A 167 -23.34 21.45 0.51
CA GLY A 167 -24.65 21.29 -0.13
C GLY A 167 -25.34 19.92 -0.07
N TYR A 168 -24.76 18.91 0.58
CA TYR A 168 -25.32 17.55 0.66
C TYR A 168 -25.62 17.09 2.09
N PHE A 169 -26.12 17.93 3.00
CA PHE A 169 -26.53 17.43 4.32
C PHE A 169 -27.75 18.18 4.90
N GLN A 170 -28.91 17.52 4.90
CA GLN A 170 -29.86 17.64 6.01
C GLN A 170 -29.56 16.53 7.00
N VAL A 171 -29.33 16.91 8.26
CA VAL A 171 -29.24 15.99 9.40
C VAL A 171 -30.65 15.91 9.97
N PRO A 172 -31.31 14.73 10.03
CA PRO A 172 -32.48 14.58 10.88
C PRO A 172 -32.04 14.61 12.34
N GLU A 173 -32.79 15.33 13.17
CA GLU A 173 -32.61 15.41 14.63
C GLU A 173 -32.59 14.04 15.32
#